data_AF-A0A7J7T3E6-F1
#
_entry.id   AF-A0A7J7T3E6-F1
#
_cell.length_a   1.000
_cell.length_b   1.000
_cell.length_c   1.000
_cell.angle_alpha   90.00
_cell.angle_beta   90.00
_cell.angle_gamma   90.00
#
_symmetry.space_group_name_H-M   'P 1'
#
loop_
_entity.id
_entity.type
_entity.pdbx_description
1 polymer ?
#
loop_
_entity_poly.entity_id
_entity_poly.type
_entity_poly.pdbx_seq_one_letter_code
_entity_poly.pdbx_strand_id
1 'polypeptide(L)'
;MRLLLALLALAASRPLARAESHWCYAVQAKDSKNCVAPDQWGGQCQKDRQSPINIVTAKARVDENLGPFSFSGYDKKQKWTLQNNGHSVMASLGNGATIAGGGLASPYRAKQLHLHWSRVLDAGSEHSLDGDRFAMEMHIVHEKENKNEAQDPKDEIAVLAFLVEAGSKNEGFQPLVEALSAIPKPMMSTTMTKSISLFDLLPKQEKLRHYYRYLGSLTTPGCDEKVVWTVFAEPIQLHVDQILAFSEKLFYDSEQTQKMTDNVRPLQPRPLPALLAPTLTCLVAGFLR
;
A
#
# COMPACT_ATOMS: atom_id res chain seq x y z
N MET A 1 67.34 38.74 3.92
CA MET A 1 66.12 39.21 3.24
C MET A 1 65.30 37.99 2.86
N ARG A 2 64.26 37.69 3.64
CA ARG A 2 63.35 36.54 3.43
C ARG A 2 62.44 36.84 2.24
N LEU A 3 62.25 35.91 1.31
CA LEU A 3 61.06 35.89 0.46
C LEU A 3 60.67 34.46 0.10
N LEU A 4 59.46 34.11 0.50
CA LEU A 4 58.80 32.82 0.39
C LEU A 4 58.41 32.52 -1.06
N LEU A 5 58.59 31.27 -1.48
CA LEU A 5 57.89 30.67 -2.63
C LEU A 5 56.47 30.28 -2.19
N ALA A 6 55.48 30.95 -2.77
CA ALA A 6 54.07 30.64 -2.58
C ALA A 6 53.68 29.44 -3.47
N LEU A 7 53.24 28.35 -2.83
CA LEU A 7 52.57 27.21 -3.48
C LEU A 7 51.17 27.65 -3.92
N LEU A 8 50.90 27.61 -5.23
CA LEU A 8 49.53 27.64 -5.75
C LEU A 8 48.82 26.34 -5.35
N ALA A 9 47.91 26.42 -4.39
CA ALA A 9 46.93 25.36 -4.15
C ALA A 9 45.82 25.49 -5.22
N LEU A 10 45.76 24.55 -6.16
CA LEU A 10 44.55 24.37 -6.97
C LEU A 10 43.42 23.92 -6.05
N ALA A 11 42.51 24.84 -5.73
CA ALA A 11 41.24 24.50 -5.13
C ALA A 11 40.41 23.73 -6.17
N ALA A 12 40.48 22.40 -6.13
CA ALA A 12 39.49 21.56 -6.78
C ALA A 12 38.14 21.82 -6.11
N SER A 13 37.31 22.62 -6.77
CA SER A 13 35.90 22.79 -6.40
C SER A 13 35.24 21.40 -6.42
N ARG A 14 35.00 20.82 -5.24
CA ARG A 14 34.14 19.66 -5.12
C ARG A 14 32.79 20.04 -5.72
N PRO A 15 32.21 19.26 -6.64
CA PRO A 15 30.84 19.51 -7.06
C PRO A 15 29.98 19.51 -5.80
N LEU A 16 29.23 20.59 -5.61
CA LEU A 16 28.21 20.69 -4.56
C LEU A 16 27.34 19.45 -4.71
N ALA A 17 27.31 18.58 -3.69
CA ALA A 17 26.43 17.43 -3.68
C ALA A 17 25.02 17.95 -3.95
N ARG A 18 24.48 17.65 -5.14
CA ARG A 18 23.10 17.97 -5.48
C ARG A 18 22.26 17.29 -4.42
N ALA A 19 21.49 18.05 -3.65
CA ALA A 19 20.54 17.47 -2.71
C ALA A 19 19.78 16.37 -3.45
N GLU A 20 19.89 15.12 -2.98
CA GLU A 20 19.14 14.02 -3.57
C GLU A 20 17.67 14.44 -3.54
N SER A 21 17.10 14.61 -4.73
CA SER A 21 15.73 15.09 -4.84
C SER A 21 14.82 14.01 -4.29
N HIS A 22 14.06 14.36 -3.26
CA HIS A 22 13.10 13.45 -2.62
C HIS A 22 12.05 12.99 -3.66
N TRP A 23 11.53 11.77 -3.51
CA TRP A 23 10.52 11.26 -4.44
C TRP A 23 9.14 11.84 -4.14
N CYS A 24 8.27 11.87 -5.13
CA CYS A 24 6.90 12.35 -4.97
C CYS A 24 5.95 11.68 -5.97
N TYR A 25 4.65 11.89 -5.79
CA TYR A 25 3.62 11.52 -6.77
C TYR A 25 3.46 12.57 -7.86
N ALA A 26 2.81 12.20 -8.97
CA ALA A 26 2.62 13.09 -10.12
C ALA A 26 1.88 14.38 -9.77
N VAL A 27 0.91 14.33 -8.84
CA VAL A 27 0.19 15.52 -8.36
C VAL A 27 1.12 16.51 -7.65
N GLN A 28 2.11 16.01 -6.91
CA GLN A 28 3.06 16.83 -6.17
C GLN A 28 4.00 17.58 -7.11
N ALA A 29 4.47 16.89 -8.15
CA ALA A 29 5.38 17.44 -9.16
C ALA A 29 4.75 18.57 -10.02
N LYS A 30 3.41 18.68 -10.07
CA LYS A 30 2.73 19.79 -10.76
C LYS A 30 2.96 21.13 -10.08
N ASP A 31 3.00 21.13 -8.75
CA ASP A 31 3.12 22.35 -7.93
C ASP A 31 4.55 22.59 -7.41
N SER A 32 5.41 21.56 -7.44
CA SER A 32 6.80 21.64 -6.98
C SER A 32 7.79 21.01 -7.97
N LYS A 33 8.80 21.77 -8.39
CA LYS A 33 9.86 21.30 -9.31
C LYS A 33 11.00 20.53 -8.63
N ASN A 34 10.93 20.35 -7.30
CA ASN A 34 12.05 19.84 -6.50
C ASN A 34 11.83 18.40 -6.00
N CYS A 35 11.10 17.57 -6.75
CA CYS A 35 10.91 16.16 -6.41
C CYS A 35 10.91 15.26 -7.64
N VAL A 36 11.14 13.95 -7.42
CA VAL A 36 11.22 12.95 -8.48
C VAL A 36 9.85 12.27 -8.63
N ALA A 37 9.18 12.50 -9.76
CA ALA A 37 7.87 11.92 -10.07
C ALA A 37 7.97 10.43 -10.46
N PRO A 38 6.85 9.67 -10.46
CA PRO A 38 6.88 8.21 -10.64
C PRO A 38 7.52 7.71 -11.94
N ASP A 39 7.43 8.46 -13.03
CA ASP A 39 8.06 8.17 -14.32
C ASP A 39 9.59 8.28 -14.28
N GLN A 40 10.13 8.93 -13.25
CA GLN A 40 11.55 9.17 -13.04
C GLN A 40 12.13 8.44 -11.82
N TRP A 41 11.32 7.66 -11.08
CA TRP A 41 11.81 6.89 -9.95
C TRP A 41 12.89 5.90 -10.39
N GLY A 42 14.10 6.04 -9.85
CA GLY A 42 15.25 5.21 -10.23
C GLY A 42 15.30 3.83 -9.55
N GLY A 43 16.44 3.15 -9.70
CA GLY A 43 16.74 1.90 -8.98
C GLY A 43 15.81 0.74 -9.37
N GLN A 44 15.30 0.01 -8.36
CA GLN A 44 14.43 -1.15 -8.58
C GLN A 44 13.10 -0.78 -9.24
N CYS A 45 12.69 0.49 -9.21
CA CYS A 45 11.41 0.95 -9.76
C CYS A 45 11.30 0.77 -11.28
N GLN A 46 12.43 0.54 -11.96
CA GLN A 46 12.52 0.34 -13.42
C GLN A 46 12.65 -1.13 -13.82
N LYS A 47 12.42 -2.07 -12.88
CA LYS A 47 12.45 -3.52 -13.16
C LYS A 47 11.11 -4.04 -13.69
N ASP A 48 11.07 -5.34 -14.00
CA ASP A 48 10.00 -5.96 -14.80
C ASP A 48 8.83 -6.55 -14.01
N ARG A 49 8.94 -6.68 -12.68
CA ARG A 49 7.92 -7.29 -11.80
C ARG A 49 7.36 -6.26 -10.82
N GLN A 50 7.07 -5.07 -11.34
CA GLN A 50 6.59 -3.94 -10.55
C GLN A 50 5.09 -4.02 -10.30
N SER A 51 4.68 -3.38 -9.20
CA SER A 51 3.29 -3.16 -8.78
C SER A 51 2.99 -1.66 -8.74
N PRO A 52 1.72 -1.22 -8.88
CA PRO A 52 0.50 -2.03 -9.02
C PRO A 52 0.23 -2.46 -10.47
N ILE A 53 -0.78 -3.31 -10.68
CA ILE A 53 -1.18 -3.82 -12.00
C ILE A 53 -2.68 -3.75 -12.22
N ASN A 54 -3.10 -3.81 -13.49
CA ASN A 54 -4.46 -4.18 -13.85
C ASN A 54 -4.60 -5.71 -13.82
N ILE A 55 -5.60 -6.21 -13.12
CA ILE A 55 -5.95 -7.63 -13.08
C ILE A 55 -7.09 -7.87 -14.04
N VAL A 56 -6.78 -8.49 -15.18
CA VAL A 56 -7.80 -8.97 -16.12
C VAL A 56 -8.40 -10.27 -15.56
N THR A 57 -9.57 -10.16 -14.95
CA THR A 57 -10.16 -11.22 -14.11
C THR A 57 -10.44 -12.48 -14.91
N ALA A 58 -10.94 -12.33 -16.14
CA ALA A 58 -11.19 -13.44 -17.08
C ALA A 58 -9.92 -14.21 -17.51
N LYS A 59 -8.73 -13.62 -17.34
CA LYS A 59 -7.43 -14.27 -17.62
C LYS A 59 -6.78 -14.84 -16.38
N ALA A 60 -7.33 -14.58 -15.19
CA ALA A 60 -6.78 -15.09 -13.95
C ALA A 60 -6.93 -16.61 -13.90
N ARG A 61 -5.86 -17.31 -13.51
CA ARG A 61 -5.87 -18.78 -13.43
C ARG A 61 -6.29 -19.20 -12.03
N VAL A 62 -7.30 -20.05 -11.93
CA VAL A 62 -7.69 -20.64 -10.66
C VAL A 62 -6.55 -21.52 -10.15
N ASP A 63 -6.18 -21.35 -8.88
CA ASP A 63 -5.19 -22.18 -8.19
C ASP A 63 -5.82 -22.73 -6.90
N GLU A 64 -6.05 -24.04 -6.88
CA GLU A 64 -6.70 -24.75 -5.77
C GLU A 64 -5.91 -24.66 -4.44
N ASN A 65 -4.62 -24.29 -4.49
CA ASN A 65 -3.81 -24.09 -3.29
C ASN A 65 -4.10 -22.75 -2.58
N LEU A 66 -4.83 -21.83 -3.23
CA LEU A 66 -5.24 -20.54 -2.67
C LEU A 66 -6.47 -20.69 -1.78
N GLY A 67 -6.31 -21.43 -0.68
CA GLY A 67 -7.34 -21.62 0.34
C GLY A 67 -7.71 -20.34 1.12
N PRO A 68 -8.59 -20.42 2.13
CA PRO A 68 -8.91 -19.25 2.96
C PRO A 68 -7.71 -18.78 3.78
N PHE A 69 -7.71 -17.49 4.11
CA PHE A 69 -6.78 -16.93 5.10
C PHE A 69 -7.16 -17.33 6.52
N SER A 70 -6.15 -17.57 7.34
CA SER A 70 -6.24 -17.64 8.79
C SER A 70 -5.70 -16.34 9.37
N PHE A 71 -6.54 -15.63 10.11
CA PHE A 71 -6.19 -14.35 10.73
C PHE A 71 -6.07 -14.55 12.25
N SER A 72 -4.98 -14.10 12.84
CA SER A 72 -4.78 -14.11 14.29
C SER A 72 -4.63 -12.69 14.80
N GLY A 73 -5.35 -12.35 15.88
CA GLY A 73 -5.28 -11.03 16.51
C GLY A 73 -5.97 -9.89 15.75
N TYR A 74 -6.59 -10.18 14.60
CA TYR A 74 -7.35 -9.22 13.79
C TYR A 74 -8.64 -8.75 14.47
N ASP A 75 -9.16 -9.52 15.42
CA ASP A 75 -10.34 -9.27 16.24
C ASP A 75 -10.03 -8.42 17.49
N LYS A 76 -8.76 -8.26 17.85
CA LYS A 76 -8.34 -7.53 19.04
C LYS A 76 -8.54 -6.03 18.83
N LYS A 77 -9.40 -5.43 19.65
CA LYS A 77 -9.59 -3.97 19.66
C LYS A 77 -8.38 -3.25 20.23
N GLN A 78 -7.85 -2.29 19.49
CA GLN A 78 -6.69 -1.50 19.83
C GLN A 78 -6.91 -0.03 19.47
N LYS A 79 -6.16 0.86 20.12
CA LYS A 79 -6.05 2.26 19.72
C LYS A 79 -4.72 2.42 19.00
N TRP A 80 -4.75 2.51 17.67
CA TRP A 80 -3.52 2.67 16.90
C TRP A 80 -3.07 4.13 16.89
N THR A 81 -1.75 4.29 16.79
CA THR A 81 -1.14 5.58 16.44
C THR A 81 -1.18 5.73 14.93
N LEU A 82 -1.86 6.77 14.46
CA LEU A 82 -1.88 7.20 13.08
C LEU A 82 -0.83 8.30 12.88
N GLN A 83 -0.18 8.27 11.73
CA GLN A 83 0.79 9.26 11.31
C GLN A 83 0.52 9.68 9.88
N ASN A 84 0.55 10.98 9.61
CA ASN A 84 0.74 11.47 8.26
C ASN A 84 2.25 11.43 7.97
N ASN A 85 2.69 10.51 7.11
CA ASN A 85 4.11 10.32 6.81
C ASN A 85 4.59 11.15 5.60
N GLY A 86 3.77 12.09 5.12
CA GLY A 86 4.05 12.88 3.92
C GLY A 86 3.71 12.19 2.60
N HIS A 87 3.19 10.95 2.64
CA HIS A 87 2.81 10.19 1.45
C HIS A 87 1.45 9.50 1.59
N SER A 88 1.05 9.17 2.82
CA SER A 88 -0.22 8.57 3.19
C SER A 88 -0.50 8.83 4.68
N VAL A 89 -1.68 8.41 5.14
CA VAL A 89 -1.92 8.13 6.55
C VAL A 89 -1.57 6.68 6.83
N MET A 90 -0.71 6.46 7.82
CA MET A 90 -0.21 5.14 8.21
C MET A 90 -0.57 4.85 9.66
N ALA A 91 -1.12 3.68 9.95
CA ALA A 91 -1.26 3.16 11.31
C ALA A 91 -0.20 2.09 11.60
N SER A 92 0.49 2.22 12.73
CA SER A 92 1.41 1.20 13.21
C SER A 92 0.64 0.10 13.96
N LEU A 93 0.69 -1.14 13.45
CA LEU A 93 -0.09 -2.27 13.96
C LEU A 93 0.60 -3.07 15.07
N GLY A 94 1.81 -2.65 15.46
CA GLY A 94 2.63 -3.39 16.41
C GLY A 94 3.00 -4.77 15.87
N ASN A 95 3.12 -5.76 16.75
CA ASN A 95 3.49 -7.14 16.41
C ASN A 95 2.40 -8.16 16.81
N GLY A 96 1.17 -7.71 17.10
CA GLY A 96 0.14 -8.54 17.72
C GLY A 96 -0.78 -9.30 16.77
N ALA A 97 -0.77 -8.97 15.47
CA ALA A 97 -1.62 -9.58 14.46
C ALA A 97 -0.78 -10.33 13.41
N THR A 98 -1.25 -11.50 12.98
CA THR A 98 -0.58 -12.33 11.99
C THR A 98 -1.57 -12.93 11.00
N ILE A 99 -1.07 -13.29 9.83
CA ILE A 99 -1.81 -14.01 8.79
C ILE A 99 -1.07 -15.29 8.41
N ALA A 100 -1.84 -16.33 8.08
CA ALA A 100 -1.36 -17.58 7.50
C ALA A 100 -2.43 -18.12 6.54
N GLY A 101 -2.20 -19.29 5.94
CA GLY A 101 -3.09 -19.82 4.91
C GLY A 101 -3.04 -18.95 3.65
N GLY A 102 -4.13 -18.91 2.88
CA GLY A 102 -4.15 -18.09 1.66
C GLY A 102 -3.12 -18.51 0.61
N GLY A 103 -2.59 -19.74 0.67
CA GLY A 103 -1.44 -20.18 -0.15
C GLY A 103 -0.11 -19.47 0.18
N LEU A 104 0.03 -18.84 1.35
CA LEU A 104 1.30 -18.28 1.82
C LEU A 104 2.22 -19.39 2.35
N ALA A 105 3.52 -19.28 2.07
CA ALA A 105 4.52 -20.27 2.47
C ALA A 105 4.86 -20.26 3.98
N SER A 106 4.48 -19.21 4.70
CA SER A 106 4.78 -19.04 6.12
C SER A 106 3.75 -18.12 6.77
N PRO A 107 3.69 -18.05 8.11
CA PRO A 107 3.02 -16.96 8.81
C PRO A 107 3.72 -15.62 8.54
N TYR A 108 2.92 -14.57 8.39
CA TYR A 108 3.38 -13.20 8.25
C TYR A 108 2.79 -12.33 9.34
N ARG A 109 3.60 -11.44 9.90
CA ARG A 109 3.23 -10.55 10.99
C ARG A 109 2.90 -9.16 10.47
N ALA A 110 1.73 -8.65 10.83
CA ALA A 110 1.30 -7.31 10.44
C ALA A 110 2.26 -6.26 11.02
N LYS A 111 2.57 -5.22 10.24
CA LYS A 111 3.48 -4.14 10.62
C LYS A 111 2.78 -2.79 10.60
N GLN A 112 2.09 -2.51 9.51
CA GLN A 112 1.38 -1.26 9.31
C GLN A 112 0.17 -1.47 8.40
N LEU A 113 -0.77 -0.52 8.47
CA LEU A 113 -1.70 -0.27 7.36
C LEU A 113 -1.54 1.16 6.85
N HIS A 114 -1.82 1.37 5.58
CA HIS A 114 -1.91 2.69 4.95
C HIS A 114 -2.86 2.67 3.76
N LEU A 115 -3.16 3.84 3.19
CA LEU A 115 -4.15 3.99 2.14
C LEU A 115 -3.65 4.82 0.95
N HIS A 116 -4.19 4.52 -0.22
CA HIS A 116 -4.09 5.31 -1.44
C HIS A 116 -5.49 5.80 -1.81
N TRP A 117 -5.64 7.04 -2.26
CA TRP A 117 -6.95 7.60 -2.58
C TRP A 117 -6.89 8.75 -3.58
N SER A 118 -8.04 9.05 -4.17
CA SER A 118 -8.26 10.24 -5.00
C SER A 118 -9.50 11.01 -4.51
N ARG A 119 -9.66 12.25 -4.97
CA ARG A 119 -10.93 12.99 -4.88
C ARG A 119 -11.97 12.44 -5.87
N VAL A 120 -11.49 11.73 -6.88
CA VAL A 120 -12.30 11.10 -7.93
C VAL A 120 -12.56 9.64 -7.51
N LEU A 121 -13.84 9.27 -7.41
CA LEU A 121 -14.27 8.03 -6.76
C LEU A 121 -13.96 6.75 -7.57
N ASP A 122 -13.43 6.89 -8.78
CA ASP A 122 -13.02 5.82 -9.68
C ASP A 122 -11.54 5.96 -10.10
N ALA A 123 -10.70 6.57 -9.27
CA ALA A 123 -9.29 6.81 -9.60
C ALA A 123 -8.27 6.60 -8.46
N GLY A 124 -8.74 6.34 -7.23
CA GLY A 124 -7.88 6.34 -6.04
C GLY A 124 -7.26 5.01 -5.64
N SER A 125 -7.69 3.89 -6.20
CA SER A 125 -7.00 2.61 -6.01
C SER A 125 -5.71 2.56 -6.82
N GLU A 126 -4.72 1.79 -6.36
CA GLU A 126 -3.48 1.56 -7.09
C GLU A 126 -3.66 0.45 -8.14
N HIS A 127 -4.26 -0.67 -7.73
CA HIS A 127 -4.71 -1.73 -8.61
C HIS A 127 -6.00 -1.37 -9.34
N SER A 128 -6.26 -2.08 -10.42
CA SER A 128 -7.55 -2.09 -11.11
C SER A 128 -7.99 -3.52 -11.39
N LEU A 129 -9.30 -3.73 -11.51
CA LEU A 129 -9.90 -4.98 -11.95
C LEU A 129 -10.57 -4.74 -13.30
N ASP A 130 -10.15 -5.44 -14.34
CA ASP A 130 -10.65 -5.26 -15.71
C ASP A 130 -10.59 -3.82 -16.26
N GLY A 131 -9.65 -3.02 -15.73
CA GLY A 131 -9.49 -1.60 -16.04
C GLY A 131 -10.21 -0.65 -15.10
N ASP A 132 -11.12 -1.15 -14.27
CA ASP A 132 -11.87 -0.33 -13.32
C ASP A 132 -11.02 -0.05 -12.07
N ARG A 133 -10.89 1.24 -11.75
CA ARG A 133 -10.31 1.72 -10.50
C ARG A 133 -11.40 2.06 -9.50
N PHE A 134 -11.00 2.08 -8.23
CA PHE A 134 -11.88 2.29 -7.08
C PHE A 134 -11.50 3.61 -6.38
N ALA A 135 -12.31 4.05 -5.41
CA ALA A 135 -12.15 5.35 -4.77
C ALA A 135 -10.90 5.42 -3.89
N MET A 136 -10.54 4.30 -3.27
CA MET A 136 -9.33 4.15 -2.47
C MET A 136 -8.82 2.71 -2.56
N GLU A 137 -7.61 2.49 -2.07
CA GLU A 137 -7.07 1.16 -1.79
C GLU A 137 -6.33 1.15 -0.47
N MET A 138 -6.71 0.25 0.43
CA MET A 138 -6.05 0.04 1.70
C MET A 138 -5.05 -1.10 1.59
N HIS A 139 -3.83 -0.88 2.06
CA HIS A 139 -2.81 -1.91 2.19
C HIS A 139 -2.57 -2.25 3.65
N ILE A 140 -2.61 -3.54 3.98
CA ILE A 140 -2.10 -4.06 5.25
C ILE A 140 -0.81 -4.83 4.97
N VAL A 141 0.30 -4.29 5.46
CA VAL A 141 1.65 -4.79 5.17
C VAL A 141 2.08 -5.75 6.27
N HIS A 142 2.53 -6.93 5.86
CA HIS A 142 3.03 -7.98 6.73
C HIS A 142 4.44 -8.42 6.34
N GLU A 143 5.23 -8.83 7.32
CA GLU A 143 6.58 -9.34 7.13
C GLU A 143 6.65 -10.82 7.55
N LYS A 144 7.36 -11.64 6.78
CA LYS A 144 7.52 -13.08 7.04
C LYS A 144 8.22 -13.33 8.39
N GLU A 145 7.71 -14.25 9.21
CA GLU A 145 8.23 -14.41 10.58
C GLU A 145 9.58 -15.14 10.68
N ASN A 146 9.87 -16.13 9.82
CA ASN A 146 11.01 -17.03 10.01
C ASN A 146 12.09 -16.86 8.95
N LYS A 147 13.01 -15.89 9.13
CA LYS A 147 14.13 -15.57 8.20
C LYS A 147 15.29 -16.61 8.12
N ASN A 148 15.15 -17.77 8.76
CA ASN A 148 16.27 -18.69 9.01
C ASN A 148 16.41 -19.86 8.03
N GLU A 149 15.52 -20.04 7.06
CA GLU A 149 15.64 -21.05 5.99
C GLU A 149 16.02 -20.39 4.65
N ALA A 150 16.36 -21.19 3.63
CA ALA A 150 16.59 -20.71 2.27
C ALA A 150 15.33 -20.05 1.70
N GLN A 151 15.07 -18.80 2.09
CA GLN A 151 13.87 -18.07 1.75
C GLN A 151 13.93 -17.64 0.29
N ASP A 152 12.80 -17.73 -0.42
CA ASP A 152 12.66 -17.01 -1.68
C ASP A 152 12.63 -15.51 -1.34
N PRO A 153 13.62 -14.70 -1.75
CA PRO A 153 13.62 -13.27 -1.45
C PRO A 153 12.43 -12.53 -2.07
N LYS A 154 11.68 -13.18 -2.97
CA LYS A 154 10.52 -12.60 -3.66
C LYS A 154 9.25 -12.53 -2.79
N ASP A 155 9.23 -13.17 -1.63
CA ASP A 155 8.04 -13.23 -0.76
C ASP A 155 8.30 -12.75 0.69
N GLU A 156 9.33 -11.92 0.92
CA GLU A 156 9.64 -11.39 2.26
C GLU A 156 8.47 -10.59 2.87
N ILE A 157 7.69 -9.93 2.02
CA ILE A 157 6.55 -9.08 2.41
C ILE A 157 5.27 -9.66 1.82
N ALA A 158 4.22 -9.75 2.63
CA ALA A 158 2.86 -10.02 2.16
C ALA A 158 2.00 -8.77 2.33
N VAL A 159 1.40 -8.29 1.23
CA VAL A 159 0.47 -7.15 1.28
C VAL A 159 -0.94 -7.64 0.96
N LEU A 160 -1.87 -7.35 1.88
CA LEU A 160 -3.30 -7.50 1.67
C LEU A 160 -3.85 -6.17 1.18
N ALA A 161 -4.36 -6.13 -0.04
CA ALA A 161 -4.95 -4.97 -0.68
C ALA A 161 -6.47 -5.10 -0.70
N PHE A 162 -7.16 -4.07 -0.21
CA PHE A 162 -8.61 -3.97 -0.20
C PHE A 162 -9.01 -2.73 -0.99
N LEU A 163 -9.75 -2.95 -2.07
CA LEU A 163 -10.35 -1.87 -2.85
C LEU A 163 -11.47 -1.23 -2.04
N VAL A 164 -11.69 0.07 -2.22
CA VAL A 164 -12.72 0.82 -1.48
C VAL A 164 -13.61 1.56 -2.46
N GLU A 165 -14.92 1.37 -2.35
CA GLU A 165 -15.92 2.08 -3.15
C GLU A 165 -16.83 2.96 -2.29
N ALA A 166 -17.47 3.93 -2.92
CA ALA A 166 -18.51 4.72 -2.28
C ALA A 166 -19.77 3.85 -2.08
N GLY A 167 -20.31 3.88 -0.87
CA GLY A 167 -21.50 3.12 -0.49
C GLY A 167 -22.07 3.58 0.85
N SER A 168 -22.49 2.63 1.67
CA SER A 168 -23.04 2.93 3.00
C SER A 168 -21.97 3.42 3.97
N LYS A 169 -22.38 4.19 4.98
CA LYS A 169 -21.51 4.62 6.07
C LYS A 169 -20.94 3.40 6.82
N ASN A 170 -19.64 3.42 7.05
CA ASN A 170 -18.91 2.36 7.74
C ASN A 170 -18.48 2.83 9.13
N GLU A 171 -19.13 2.32 10.17
CA GLU A 171 -18.84 2.69 11.55
C GLU A 171 -17.47 2.19 12.03
N GLY A 172 -16.94 1.11 11.44
CA GLY A 172 -15.62 0.59 11.78
C GLY A 172 -14.48 1.52 11.33
N PHE A 173 -14.67 2.22 10.20
CA PHE A 173 -13.73 3.23 9.71
C PHE A 173 -13.83 4.59 10.44
N GLN A 174 -14.94 4.89 11.11
CA GLN A 174 -15.16 6.21 11.69
C GLN A 174 -14.06 6.67 12.65
N PRO A 175 -13.54 5.84 13.57
CA PRO A 175 -12.46 6.25 14.44
C PRO A 175 -11.18 6.68 13.69
N LEU A 176 -10.89 6.08 12.54
CA LEU A 176 -9.75 6.47 11.70
C LEU A 176 -10.04 7.81 11.02
N VAL A 177 -11.24 7.97 10.43
CA VAL A 177 -11.70 9.21 9.75
C VAL A 177 -11.75 10.41 10.71
N GLU A 178 -12.17 10.19 11.96
CA GLU A 178 -12.20 11.19 13.02
C GLU A 178 -10.77 11.66 13.37
N ALA A 179 -9.81 10.74 13.44
CA ALA A 179 -8.44 11.03 13.83
C ALA A 179 -7.64 11.81 12.78
N LEU A 180 -8.05 11.81 11.50
CA LEU A 180 -7.38 12.54 10.42
C LEU A 180 -7.21 14.03 10.73
N SER A 181 -8.19 14.65 11.39
CA SER A 181 -8.16 16.08 11.75
C SER A 181 -7.00 16.44 12.70
N ALA A 182 -6.44 15.46 13.42
CA ALA A 182 -5.33 15.68 14.34
C ALA A 182 -3.95 15.47 13.70
N ILE A 183 -3.89 15.04 12.44
CA ILE A 183 -2.65 14.80 11.68
C ILE A 183 -2.64 15.46 10.28
N PRO A 184 -3.05 16.73 10.14
CA PRO A 184 -3.19 17.35 8.81
C PRO A 184 -1.88 17.44 8.03
N LYS A 185 -0.74 17.54 8.72
CA LYS A 185 0.59 17.79 8.11
C LYS A 185 1.50 16.57 8.23
N PRO A 186 2.53 16.45 7.35
CA PRO A 186 3.56 15.44 7.49
C PRO A 186 4.22 15.44 8.87
N MET A 187 4.69 14.27 9.30
CA MET A 187 5.32 14.00 10.59
C MET A 187 4.43 14.20 11.83
N MET A 188 3.19 14.67 11.67
CA MET A 188 2.21 14.67 12.77
C MET A 188 1.71 13.25 13.02
N SER A 189 1.55 12.91 14.31
CA SER A 189 0.95 11.66 14.75
C SER A 189 -0.11 11.89 15.82
N THR A 190 -1.07 10.97 15.91
CA THR A 190 -2.13 10.98 16.92
C THR A 190 -2.53 9.56 17.26
N THR A 191 -3.00 9.33 18.48
CA THR A 191 -3.59 8.05 18.87
C THR A 191 -5.10 8.13 18.72
N MET A 192 -5.71 7.13 18.09
CA MET A 192 -7.16 7.05 17.93
C MET A 192 -7.87 7.08 19.30
N THR A 193 -9.00 7.78 19.37
CA THR A 193 -9.74 7.97 20.62
C THR A 193 -10.53 6.73 21.03
N LYS A 194 -11.08 6.00 20.04
CA LYS A 194 -11.82 4.75 20.19
C LYS A 194 -10.96 3.57 19.74
N SER A 195 -11.13 2.43 20.40
CA SER A 195 -10.48 1.19 20.00
C SER A 195 -11.29 0.47 18.92
N ILE A 196 -10.58 0.02 17.88
CA ILE A 196 -11.12 -0.80 16.79
C ILE A 196 -10.22 -2.00 16.54
N SER A 197 -10.77 -3.03 15.91
CA SER A 197 -10.06 -4.20 15.44
C SER A 197 -9.75 -4.06 13.94
N LEU A 198 -8.84 -4.87 13.40
CA LEU A 198 -8.62 -4.90 11.95
C LEU A 198 -9.88 -5.37 11.22
N PHE A 199 -10.61 -6.33 11.78
CA PHE A 199 -11.86 -6.80 11.18
C PHE A 199 -12.96 -5.74 11.11
N ASP A 200 -12.94 -4.71 11.97
CA ASP A 200 -13.86 -3.58 11.85
C ASP A 200 -13.62 -2.78 10.56
N LEU A 201 -12.41 -2.86 9.97
CA LEU A 201 -12.06 -2.20 8.71
C LEU A 201 -12.28 -3.08 7.47
N LEU A 202 -12.58 -4.36 7.61
CA LEU A 202 -12.61 -5.28 6.47
C LEU A 202 -14.04 -5.63 6.05
N PRO A 203 -14.25 -6.07 4.81
CA PRO A 203 -15.47 -6.81 4.46
C PRO A 203 -15.63 -8.01 5.38
N LYS A 204 -16.86 -8.51 5.51
CA LYS A 204 -17.13 -9.70 6.32
C LYS A 204 -16.23 -10.87 5.87
N GLN A 205 -15.70 -11.62 6.83
CA GLN A 205 -14.66 -12.62 6.59
C GLN A 205 -15.08 -13.70 5.56
N GLU A 206 -16.36 -14.06 5.50
CA GLU A 206 -16.89 -14.98 4.50
C GLU A 206 -16.71 -14.50 3.05
N LYS A 207 -16.64 -13.17 2.84
CA LYS A 207 -16.42 -12.56 1.53
C LYS A 207 -14.93 -12.47 1.15
N LEU A 208 -14.03 -12.68 2.11
CA LEU A 208 -12.57 -12.69 1.90
C LEU A 208 -12.05 -14.00 1.26
N ARG A 209 -12.94 -14.84 0.75
CA ARG A 209 -12.59 -16.08 0.05
C ARG A 209 -12.16 -15.85 -1.41
N HIS A 210 -12.61 -14.74 -2.01
CA HIS A 210 -12.31 -14.41 -3.40
C HIS A 210 -11.23 -13.33 -3.45
N TYR A 211 -10.06 -13.71 -3.92
CA TYR A 211 -8.92 -12.82 -4.05
C TYR A 211 -8.01 -13.24 -5.20
N TYR A 212 -7.24 -12.27 -5.68
CA TYR A 212 -6.22 -12.47 -6.68
C TYR A 212 -4.84 -12.48 -6.04
N ARG A 213 -3.95 -13.32 -6.54
CA ARG A 213 -2.59 -13.51 -6.04
C ARG A 213 -1.56 -13.25 -7.13
N TYR A 214 -0.52 -12.50 -6.79
CA TYR A 214 0.67 -12.42 -7.62
C TYR A 214 1.92 -11.99 -6.85
N LEU A 215 3.09 -12.20 -7.44
CA LEU A 215 4.37 -11.68 -6.94
C LEU A 215 4.70 -10.37 -7.68
N GLY A 216 5.03 -9.34 -6.92
CA GLY A 216 5.32 -8.00 -7.43
C GLY A 216 6.27 -7.22 -6.54
N SER A 217 6.09 -5.91 -6.48
CA SER A 217 6.98 -5.00 -5.75
C SER A 217 6.27 -4.16 -4.70
N LEU A 218 7.04 -3.43 -3.91
CA LEU A 218 6.54 -2.22 -3.23
C LEU A 218 6.08 -1.18 -4.28
N THR A 219 5.06 -0.38 -3.96
CA THR A 219 4.50 0.64 -4.85
C THR A 219 5.05 2.04 -4.61
N THR A 220 6.02 2.19 -3.69
CA THR A 220 6.78 3.41 -3.45
C THR A 220 8.28 3.17 -3.68
N PRO A 221 9.09 4.23 -3.84
CA PRO A 221 10.53 4.12 -4.06
C PRO A 221 11.25 3.24 -3.04
N GLY A 222 12.29 2.57 -3.53
CA GLY A 222 12.74 1.28 -3.01
C GLY A 222 12.25 0.16 -3.92
N CYS A 223 10.94 0.13 -4.24
CA CYS A 223 10.33 -0.70 -5.29
C CYS A 223 10.80 -2.17 -5.33
N ASP A 224 11.19 -2.71 -4.18
CA ASP A 224 11.79 -4.03 -4.09
C ASP A 224 10.80 -5.10 -4.53
N GLU A 225 11.22 -5.98 -5.45
CA GLU A 225 10.42 -7.08 -6.00
C GLU A 225 10.33 -8.28 -5.04
N LYS A 226 9.83 -8.00 -3.83
CA LYS A 226 9.77 -8.94 -2.70
C LYS A 226 8.39 -9.08 -2.06
N VAL A 227 7.35 -8.69 -2.81
CA VAL A 227 5.99 -8.64 -2.31
C VAL A 227 5.14 -9.74 -2.91
N VAL A 228 4.54 -10.58 -2.06
CA VAL A 228 3.41 -11.41 -2.41
C VAL A 228 2.11 -10.64 -2.17
N TRP A 229 1.46 -10.24 -3.26
CA TRP A 229 0.24 -9.46 -3.26
C TRP A 229 -0.99 -10.34 -3.16
N THR A 230 -1.95 -9.89 -2.37
CA THR A 230 -3.32 -10.41 -2.34
C THR A 230 -4.27 -9.24 -2.55
N VAL A 231 -5.01 -9.22 -3.66
CA VAL A 231 -6.03 -8.20 -3.94
C VAL A 231 -7.40 -8.85 -3.75
N PHE A 232 -8.14 -8.45 -2.73
CA PHE A 232 -9.49 -9.00 -2.47
C PHE A 232 -10.48 -8.44 -3.50
N ALA A 233 -11.35 -9.33 -4.00
CA ALA A 233 -12.36 -8.96 -5.00
C ALA A 233 -13.54 -8.20 -4.39
N GLU A 234 -13.86 -8.47 -3.12
CA GLU A 234 -14.92 -7.75 -2.40
C GLU A 234 -14.39 -6.39 -1.91
N PRO A 235 -14.98 -5.26 -2.36
CA PRO A 235 -14.56 -3.95 -1.89
C PRO A 235 -15.08 -3.63 -0.48
N ILE A 236 -14.38 -2.76 0.21
CA ILE A 236 -14.89 -2.06 1.39
C ILE A 236 -15.81 -0.94 0.91
N GLN A 237 -16.99 -0.82 1.52
CA GLN A 237 -17.84 0.34 1.30
C GLN A 237 -17.62 1.38 2.38
N LEU A 238 -17.43 2.64 1.96
CA LEU A 238 -17.42 3.82 2.82
C LEU A 238 -18.42 4.86 2.30
N HIS A 239 -19.00 5.67 3.19
CA HIS A 239 -19.77 6.83 2.74
C HIS A 239 -18.85 7.81 2.01
N VAL A 240 -19.37 8.53 1.01
CA VAL A 240 -18.58 9.49 0.21
C VAL A 240 -17.86 10.51 1.09
N ASP A 241 -18.50 11.01 2.15
CA ASP A 241 -17.86 11.94 3.09
C ASP A 241 -16.69 11.32 3.86
N GLN A 242 -16.73 10.01 4.13
CA GLN A 242 -15.62 9.31 4.79
C GLN A 242 -14.41 9.21 3.85
N ILE A 243 -14.64 9.01 2.56
CA ILE A 243 -13.60 8.98 1.52
C ILE A 243 -13.01 10.38 1.33
N LEU A 244 -13.86 11.38 1.11
CA LEU A 244 -13.43 12.76 0.83
C LEU A 244 -12.68 13.38 2.02
N ALA A 245 -13.01 13.00 3.26
CA ALA A 245 -12.32 13.44 4.46
C ALA A 245 -10.79 13.28 4.41
N PHE A 246 -10.27 12.26 3.70
CA PHE A 246 -8.83 12.09 3.53
C PHE A 246 -8.21 13.25 2.76
N SER A 247 -8.78 13.56 1.58
CA SER A 247 -8.33 14.67 0.75
C SER A 247 -8.66 16.05 1.32
N GLU A 248 -9.67 16.16 2.19
CA GLU A 248 -10.07 17.42 2.82
C GLU A 248 -9.19 17.77 4.01
N LYS A 249 -8.77 16.78 4.80
CA LYS A 249 -8.10 16.99 6.08
C LYS A 249 -6.58 16.84 6.02
N LEU A 250 -6.05 16.11 5.06
CA LEU A 250 -4.62 15.80 4.96
C LEU A 250 -3.92 16.63 3.88
N PHE A 251 -2.64 16.93 4.13
CA PHE A 251 -1.76 17.67 3.24
C PHE A 251 -0.41 16.97 3.09
N TYR A 252 0.20 17.12 1.92
CA TYR A 252 1.55 16.62 1.64
C TYR A 252 2.65 17.49 2.25
N ASP A 253 2.35 18.76 2.54
CA ASP A 253 3.31 19.78 2.95
C ASP A 253 2.94 20.41 4.30
N SER A 254 3.92 21.06 4.95
CA SER A 254 3.73 21.65 6.28
C SER A 254 2.96 22.98 6.23
N GLU A 255 3.04 23.65 5.08
CA GLU A 255 2.40 24.91 4.73
C GLU A 255 0.91 24.71 4.39
N GLN A 256 0.46 23.46 4.24
CA GLN A 256 -0.92 23.10 3.91
C GLN A 256 -1.39 23.73 2.58
N THR A 257 -0.50 23.80 1.60
CA THR A 257 -0.80 24.31 0.26
C THR A 257 -1.26 23.20 -0.67
N GLN A 258 -0.87 21.96 -0.41
CA GLN A 258 -1.13 20.82 -1.27
C GLN A 258 -1.88 19.71 -0.53
N LYS A 259 -3.16 19.54 -0.86
CA LYS A 259 -4.00 18.47 -0.32
C LYS A 259 -3.41 17.10 -0.65
N MET A 260 -3.43 16.19 0.31
CA MET A 260 -3.00 14.81 0.09
C MET A 260 -4.10 14.05 -0.65
N THR A 261 -3.88 13.79 -1.92
CA THR A 261 -4.76 13.03 -2.82
C THR A 261 -3.95 12.59 -4.02
N ASP A 262 -4.42 11.60 -4.79
CA ASP A 262 -3.70 11.06 -5.93
C ASP A 262 -2.29 10.58 -5.54
N ASN A 263 -2.18 10.03 -4.32
CA ASN A 263 -0.99 9.34 -3.82
C ASN A 263 -0.88 7.93 -4.43
N VAL A 264 -1.09 7.82 -5.75
CA VAL A 264 -1.25 6.57 -6.48
C VAL A 264 -0.11 6.42 -7.48
N ARG A 265 0.60 5.28 -7.46
CA ARG A 265 1.56 4.93 -8.50
C ARG A 265 0.82 4.53 -9.79
N PRO A 266 1.29 4.96 -10.98
CA PRO A 266 0.74 4.49 -12.24
C PRO A 266 0.81 2.95 -12.39
N LEU A 267 -0.11 2.37 -13.17
CA LEU A 267 -0.09 0.93 -13.47
C LEU A 267 1.23 0.52 -14.12
N GLN A 268 1.73 -0.62 -13.70
CA GLN A 268 2.94 -1.23 -14.23
C GLN A 268 2.56 -2.32 -15.23
N PRO A 269 3.35 -2.51 -16.31
CA PRO A 269 3.12 -3.57 -17.26
C PRO A 269 3.34 -4.93 -16.58
N ARG A 270 2.57 -5.95 -17.01
CA ARG A 270 2.79 -7.32 -16.53
C ARG A 270 2.66 -8.36 -17.64
N PRO A 271 3.65 -9.26 -17.81
CA PRO A 271 3.61 -10.29 -18.85
C PRO A 271 2.79 -11.53 -18.46
N LEU A 272 2.60 -11.81 -17.17
CA LEU A 272 1.93 -13.02 -16.68
C LEU A 272 0.60 -12.70 -15.98
N PRO A 273 -0.45 -13.53 -16.16
CA PRO A 273 -1.70 -13.37 -15.43
C PRO A 273 -1.55 -13.47 -13.91
N ALA A 274 -2.52 -12.92 -13.17
CA ALA A 274 -2.69 -13.20 -11.74
C ALA A 274 -3.27 -14.60 -11.52
N LEU A 275 -3.10 -15.14 -10.33
CA LEU A 275 -3.79 -16.33 -9.85
C LEU A 275 -5.08 -15.91 -9.14
N LEU A 276 -6.08 -16.79 -9.12
CA LEU A 276 -7.39 -16.56 -8.52
C LEU A 276 -7.69 -17.68 -7.51
N ALA A 277 -8.17 -17.31 -6.32
CA ALA A 277 -8.65 -18.26 -5.33
C ALA A 277 -9.94 -18.97 -5.80
N PRO A 278 -10.08 -20.29 -5.60
CA PRO A 278 -11.22 -21.07 -6.07
C PRO A 278 -12.52 -20.66 -5.36
N THR A 279 -13.63 -20.73 -6.09
CA THR A 279 -14.98 -20.61 -5.52
C THR A 279 -15.45 -21.99 -5.07
N LEU A 280 -16.13 -22.10 -3.92
CA LEU A 280 -16.59 -23.39 -3.35
C LEU A 280 -17.49 -24.20 -4.32
N THR A 281 -18.03 -23.56 -5.35
CA THR A 281 -18.85 -24.17 -6.41
C THR A 281 -18.10 -25.14 -7.33
N CYS A 282 -16.75 -25.15 -7.36
CA CYS A 282 -16.00 -26.10 -8.20
C CYS A 282 -15.79 -27.49 -7.56
N LEU A 283 -16.07 -27.66 -6.26
CA LEU A 283 -15.79 -28.93 -5.55
C LEU A 283 -16.87 -30.03 -5.74
N VAL A 284 -17.97 -29.74 -6.42
CA VAL A 284 -19.09 -30.70 -6.57
C VAL A 284 -19.04 -31.49 -7.90
N ALA A 285 -18.14 -31.16 -8.83
CA ALA A 285 -18.06 -31.85 -10.12
C ALA A 285 -17.24 -33.16 -10.11
N GLY A 286 -16.65 -33.55 -8.97
CA GLY A 286 -15.70 -34.67 -8.88
C GLY A 286 -16.22 -35.99 -8.27
N PHE A 287 -17.44 -36.04 -7.75
CA PHE A 287 -17.96 -37.21 -6.98
C PHE A 287 -19.19 -37.89 -7.59
N LEU A 288 -19.33 -37.88 -8.92
CA LEU A 288 -20.28 -38.72 -9.64
C LEU A 288 -19.60 -39.36 -10.87
N ARG A 289 -18.74 -40.36 -10.63
CA ARG A 289 -18.51 -41.51 -11.51
C ARG A 289 -18.12 -42.72 -10.68
#